data_AF-A0A7Y7DHN6-F1
#
_entry.id   AF-A0A7Y7DHN6-F1
#
_cell.length_a   1.000
_cell.length_b   1.000
_cell.length_c   1.000
_cell.angle_alpha   90.00
_cell.angle_beta   90.00
_cell.angle_gamma   90.00
#
_symmetry.space_group_name_H-M   'P 1'
#
loop_
_entity.id
_entity.type
_entity.pdbx_description
1 polymer ?
#
loop_
_entity_poly.entity_id
_entity_poly.type
_entity_poly.pdbx_seq_one_letter_code
_entity_poly.pdbx_strand_id
1 'polypeptide(L)' 'MENPFKKILEHQEVPKVLKEKVLGDVAKIKLAIDMADLFVVKYPNTMGSLLTLREEKEDKKPKKK' A
#
# COMPACT_ATOMS: atom_id res chain seq x y z
N MET A 1 41.77 31.78 15.94
CA MET A 1 40.32 31.99 15.82
C MET A 1 39.76 30.93 14.89
N GLU A 2 38.87 30.07 15.37
CA GLU A 2 38.22 29.03 14.53
C GLU A 2 36.98 29.59 13.83
N ASN A 3 36.82 29.25 12.57
CA ASN A 3 35.84 29.81 11.64
C ASN A 3 34.43 29.22 11.87
N PRO A 4 33.40 30.05 12.16
CA PRO A 4 32.03 29.60 12.43
C PRO A 4 31.27 29.09 11.19
N PHE A 5 31.71 29.42 9.97
CA PHE A 5 31.09 28.93 8.72
C PHE A 5 31.41 27.44 8.46
N LYS A 6 32.43 26.88 9.10
CA LYS A 6 32.74 25.44 9.05
C LYS A 6 31.76 24.58 9.87
N LYS A 7 30.94 25.19 10.73
CA LYS A 7 29.95 24.50 11.59
C LYS A 7 28.56 24.38 10.98
N ILE A 8 28.30 25.04 9.85
CA ILE A 8 26.95 25.16 9.27
C ILE A 8 26.47 23.84 8.60
N LEU A 9 27.39 22.90 8.36
CA LEU A 9 27.09 21.60 7.74
C LEU A 9 27.20 20.43 8.73
N GLU A 10 26.94 20.65 10.02
CA GLU A 10 26.61 19.52 10.88
C GLU A 10 25.35 18.85 10.30
N HIS A 11 25.54 17.66 9.71
CA HIS A 11 24.47 16.81 9.23
C HIS A 11 23.69 16.33 10.45
N GLN A 12 22.81 17.18 10.96
CA GLN A 12 21.91 16.79 12.02
C GLN A 12 20.88 15.85 11.41
N GLU A 13 21.16 14.54 11.54
CA GLU A 13 20.22 13.53 11.10
C GLU A 13 18.88 13.77 11.79
N VAL A 14 17.81 13.71 11.00
CA VAL A 14 16.46 13.76 11.55
C VAL A 14 16.30 12.69 12.62
N PRO A 15 15.63 13.00 13.75
CA PRO A 15 15.39 12.02 14.81
C PRO A 15 14.86 10.71 14.24
N LYS A 16 15.46 9.58 14.64
CA LYS A 16 15.16 8.24 14.10
C LYS A 16 13.66 7.94 14.08
N VAL A 17 12.96 8.32 15.14
CA VAL A 17 11.50 8.16 15.29
C VAL A 17 10.70 8.88 14.19
N LEU A 18 11.08 10.12 13.85
CA LEU A 18 10.39 10.87 12.80
C LEU A 18 10.68 10.29 11.41
N LYS A 19 11.92 9.88 11.18
CA LYS A 19 12.32 9.23 9.92
C LYS A 19 11.56 7.93 9.69
N GLU A 20 11.47 7.07 10.71
CA GLU A 20 10.73 5.81 10.66
C GLU A 20 9.24 6.02 10.42
N LYS A 21 8.63 7.01 11.10
CA LYS A 21 7.21 7.32 10.92
C LYS A 21 6.90 7.80 9.50
N VAL A 22 7.70 8.74 8.99
CA VAL A 22 7.52 9.27 7.62
C VAL A 22 7.73 8.17 6.58
N LEU A 23 8.78 7.36 6.71
CA LEU A 23 9.02 6.23 5.80
C LEU A 23 7.87 5.21 5.86
N GLY A 24 7.34 4.94 7.04
CA GLY A 24 6.19 4.06 7.23
C GLY A 24 4.92 4.58 6.54
N ASP A 25 4.64 5.88 6.64
CA ASP A 25 3.46 6.48 6.00
C ASP A 25 3.60 6.53 4.47
N VAL A 26 4.80 6.85 3.96
CA VAL A 26 5.10 6.77 2.53
C VAL A 26 4.92 5.34 1.99
N ALA A 27 5.40 4.34 2.73
CA ALA A 27 5.27 2.94 2.34
C ALA A 27 3.79 2.50 2.26
N LYS A 28 2.95 2.93 3.20
CA LYS A 28 1.50 2.64 3.17
C LYS A 28 0.82 3.28 1.97
N ILE A 29 1.14 4.54 1.67
CA ILE A 29 0.55 5.25 0.51
C ILE A 29 0.97 4.56 -0.79
N LYS A 30 2.25 4.20 -0.93
CA LYS A 30 2.75 3.46 -2.09
C LYS A 30 2.00 2.14 -2.26
N LEU A 31 1.87 1.37 -1.19
CA LEU A 31 1.11 0.12 -1.21
C LEU A 31 -0.34 0.32 -1.65
N ALA A 32 -1.02 1.35 -1.13
CA ALA A 32 -2.39 1.65 -1.51
C ALA A 32 -2.52 2.02 -3.00
N ILE A 33 -1.59 2.81 -3.52
CA ILE A 33 -1.54 3.16 -4.95
C ILE A 33 -1.26 1.93 -5.81
N ASP A 34 -0.30 1.09 -5.43
CA ASP A 34 0.05 -0.12 -6.16
C ASP A 34 -1.14 -1.12 -6.17
N MET A 35 -1.87 -1.23 -5.06
CA MET A 35 -3.11 -2.02 -5.00
C MET A 35 -4.22 -1.41 -5.87
N ALA A 36 -4.39 -0.09 -5.86
CA ALA A 36 -5.36 0.58 -6.70
C ALA A 36 -5.03 0.37 -8.19
N ASP A 37 -3.77 0.52 -8.60
CA ASP A 37 -3.35 0.24 -9.97
C ASP A 37 -3.62 -1.22 -10.37
N LEU A 38 -3.30 -2.17 -9.48
CA LEU A 38 -3.52 -3.57 -9.74
C LEU A 38 -5.02 -3.91 -9.89
N PHE A 39 -5.86 -3.49 -8.95
CA PHE A 39 -7.26 -3.93 -8.92
C PHE A 39 -8.22 -3.03 -9.69
N VAL A 40 -7.94 -1.72 -9.80
CA VAL A 40 -8.82 -0.77 -10.49
C VAL A 40 -8.47 -0.67 -11.97
N VAL A 41 -7.18 -0.68 -12.33
CA VAL A 41 -6.73 -0.48 -13.71
C VAL A 41 -6.46 -1.81 -14.41
N LYS A 42 -5.62 -2.66 -13.83
CA LYS A 42 -5.14 -3.88 -14.51
C LYS A 42 -6.14 -5.02 -14.46
N TYR A 43 -6.82 -5.19 -13.33
CA TYR A 43 -7.69 -6.35 -13.10
C TYR A 43 -9.10 -5.99 -12.59
N PRO A 44 -9.81 -5.02 -13.22
CA PRO A 44 -11.11 -4.53 -12.74
C PRO A 44 -12.16 -5.63 -12.58
N ASN A 45 -12.17 -6.61 -13.50
CA ASN A 45 -13.15 -7.69 -13.52
C ASN A 45 -12.80 -8.84 -12.57
N THR A 46 -11.57 -8.91 -12.06
CA THR A 46 -11.14 -10.03 -11.20
C THR A 46 -11.74 -9.94 -9.81
N MET A 47 -11.95 -8.72 -9.28
CA MET A 47 -12.65 -8.53 -8.00
C MET A 47 -14.09 -9.03 -8.08
N GLY A 48 -14.79 -8.70 -9.18
CA GLY A 48 -16.13 -9.20 -9.45
C GLY A 48 -16.15 -10.72 -9.63
N SER A 49 -15.23 -11.26 -10.43
CA SER A 49 -15.14 -12.71 -10.68
C SER A 49 -14.78 -13.52 -9.43
N LEU A 50 -13.95 -13.00 -8.53
CA LEU A 50 -13.61 -13.69 -7.28
C LEU A 50 -14.80 -13.70 -6.31
N LEU A 51 -15.59 -12.62 -6.30
CA LEU A 51 -16.80 -12.52 -5.48
C LEU A 51 -17.95 -13.38 -6.03
N THR A 52 -18.20 -13.37 -7.35
CA THR A 52 -19.25 -14.17 -7.99
C THR A 52 -18.94 -15.67 -8.02
N LEU A 53 -17.67 -16.06 -8.11
CA LEU A 53 -17.28 -17.48 -8.00
C LEU A 53 -17.64 -18.08 -6.62
N ARG A 54 -17.84 -17.23 -5.61
CA ARG A 54 -18.26 -17.66 -4.27
C ARG A 54 -19.77 -17.92 -4.21
N GLU A 55 -20.58 -17.18 -4.96
CA GLU A 55 -22.04 -17.31 -5.01
C GLU A 55 -22.48 -18.56 -5.81
N GLU A 56 -21.80 -18.91 -6.90
CA GLU A 56 -22.17 -20.09 -7.71
C GLU A 56 -22.03 -21.45 -6.99
N LYS A 57 -21.35 -21.50 -5.83
CA LYS A 57 -21.18 -22.74 -5.07
C LYS A 57 -22.38 -23.08 -4.18
N GLU A 58 -23.31 -22.15 -3.90
CA GLU A 58 -24.45 -22.41 -3.02
C GLU A 58 -25.71 -22.91 -3.76
N ASP A 59 -25.83 -22.74 -5.08
CA ASP A 59 -27.07 -22.99 -5.83
C ASP A 59 -27.13 -24.30 -6.66
N LYS A 60 -26.28 -25.29 -6.38
CA LYS A 60 -26.42 -26.65 -6.97
C LYS A 60 -27.01 -27.66 -5.98
N LYS A 61 -28.20 -27.40 -5.43
CA LYS A 61 -29.06 -28.47 -4.90
C LYS A 61 -29.71 -29.19 -6.09
N PRO A 62 -29.56 -30.52 -6.24
CA PRO A 62 -30.16 -31.23 -7.35
C PRO A 62 -31.69 -31.25 -7.16
N LYS A 63 -32.42 -30.57 -8.06
CA LYS A 63 -33.87 -30.76 -8.17
C LYS A 63 -34.11 -32.19 -8.65
N LYS A 64 -34.51 -33.08 -7.73
CA LYS A 64 -35.18 -34.33 -8.07
C LYS A 64 -36.55 -33.98 -8.65
N LYS A 65 -36.79 -34.31 -9.93
CA LYS A 65 -38.09 -34.68 -10.48
C LYS A 65 -37.87 -35.51 -11.74
#